data_AF-A0A239LUB0-F1
#
_entry.id   AF-A0A239LUB0-F1
#
_cell.length_a   1.000
_cell.length_b   1.000
_cell.length_c   1.000
_cell.angle_alpha   90.00
_cell.angle_beta   90.00
_cell.angle_gamma   90.00
#
_symmetry.space_group_name_H-M   'P 1'
#
loop_
_entity.id
_entity.type
_entity.pdbx_description
1 polymer ?
#
loop_
_entity_poly.entity_id
_entity_poly.type
_entity_poly.pdbx_seq_one_letter_code
_entity_poly.pdbx_strand_id
1 'polypeptide(L)'
;MAKTISIDEFLTKSEDWVLVQPDQRYKQITARLWGKGLKLRGEVQGSAIAAAKQYKAKAGQFLISRIDARHGAFGIVPDNLDGALVSNDFPCFDIDSSKVLPHFFEWYSRTPEFVDLCRRASEGSTNRVRMKENKFLKMSVPLLSICEQRQILARLDRVADLIELARKRLDVIASDRRALTVALARRSDLSNEEKLQSGWTRVTLDDVLRLGAEPVQVSPDSCYPNLGIYSYARGVFAKPPIDGAATSARLLYKVRAGQFIYSRLFAFEGAFTIVPEELDGAFVSNEFPSFDILPSNGAAFLRAYFSDTRTWQTLLAGSLGLALLRKVGNVRSSPFPGRNYPTGSVTGMPSAV
;
A
#
# COMPACT_ATOMS: atom_id res chain seq x y z
N MET A 1 -24.53 -39.03 9.79
CA MET A 1 -24.88 -37.88 8.93
C MET A 1 -24.48 -36.62 9.66
N ALA A 2 -23.85 -35.65 8.99
CA ALA A 2 -23.58 -34.35 9.61
C ALA A 2 -24.93 -33.71 9.98
N LYS A 3 -25.10 -33.30 11.23
CA LYS A 3 -26.31 -32.60 11.68
C LYS A 3 -26.38 -31.26 10.95
N THR A 4 -27.55 -30.87 10.48
CA THR A 4 -27.79 -29.56 9.86
C THR A 4 -28.78 -28.77 10.70
N ILE A 5 -28.78 -27.45 10.51
CA ILE A 5 -29.73 -26.50 11.09
C ILE A 5 -30.20 -25.55 9.99
N SER A 6 -31.48 -25.15 10.01
CA SER A 6 -31.97 -24.12 9.11
C SER A 6 -31.53 -22.72 9.60
N ILE A 7 -31.25 -21.80 8.67
CA ILE A 7 -30.73 -20.47 9.03
C ILE A 7 -31.72 -19.68 9.90
N ASP A 8 -33.03 -19.78 9.65
CA ASP A 8 -34.09 -19.20 10.47
C ASP A 8 -34.15 -19.70 11.92
N GLU A 9 -33.57 -20.86 12.21
CA GLU A 9 -33.54 -21.36 13.59
C GLU A 9 -32.53 -20.63 14.47
N PHE A 10 -31.56 -19.91 13.90
CA PHE A 10 -30.55 -19.17 14.68
C PHE A 10 -30.30 -17.74 14.20
N LEU A 11 -30.80 -17.33 13.04
CA LEU A 11 -30.81 -15.93 12.59
C LEU A 11 -32.21 -15.36 12.65
N THR A 12 -32.38 -14.29 13.43
CA THR A 12 -33.61 -13.49 13.45
C THR A 12 -33.35 -12.13 12.81
N LYS A 13 -34.15 -11.75 11.81
CA LYS A 13 -33.98 -10.44 11.17
C LYS A 13 -34.27 -9.33 12.17
N SER A 14 -33.36 -8.37 12.26
CA SER A 14 -33.53 -7.18 13.07
C SER A 14 -34.42 -6.17 12.34
N GLU A 15 -35.45 -5.68 13.04
CA GLU A 15 -36.37 -4.64 12.55
C GLU A 15 -36.14 -3.30 13.29
N ASP A 16 -34.91 -3.05 13.75
CA ASP A 16 -34.53 -1.82 14.47
C ASP A 16 -34.40 -0.63 13.51
N TRP A 17 -35.56 -0.14 13.08
CA TRP A 17 -35.69 1.03 12.23
C TRP A 17 -35.61 2.32 13.04
N VAL A 18 -34.69 3.20 12.67
CA VAL A 18 -34.50 4.50 13.30
C VAL A 18 -34.87 5.62 12.34
N LEU A 19 -35.59 6.61 12.86
CA LEU A 19 -35.86 7.87 12.16
C LEU A 19 -34.58 8.70 12.09
N VAL A 20 -34.17 9.06 10.87
CA VAL A 20 -32.95 9.84 10.64
C VAL A 20 -33.20 11.29 11.01
N GLN A 21 -32.50 11.77 12.05
CA GLN A 21 -32.52 13.17 12.46
C GLN A 21 -31.57 14.02 11.58
N PRO A 22 -32.02 15.12 10.94
CA PRO A 22 -31.20 15.89 10.01
C PRO A 22 -29.91 16.49 10.59
N ASP A 23 -29.92 16.82 11.87
CA ASP A 23 -28.86 17.48 12.62
C ASP A 23 -27.81 16.51 13.21
N GLN A 24 -28.11 15.22 13.25
CA GLN A 24 -27.20 14.20 13.79
C GLN A 24 -26.24 13.65 12.72
N ARG A 25 -25.06 13.19 13.14
CA ARG A 25 -24.11 12.46 12.29
C ARG A 25 -24.23 10.96 12.50
N TYR A 26 -24.17 10.21 11.41
CA TYR A 26 -24.29 8.75 11.41
C TYR A 26 -23.14 8.10 10.66
N LYS A 27 -22.62 7.01 11.23
CA LYS A 27 -21.75 6.08 10.51
C LYS A 27 -22.57 5.29 9.50
N GLN A 28 -21.99 4.97 8.36
CA GLN A 28 -22.55 4.03 7.38
C GLN A 28 -21.64 2.83 7.17
N ILE A 29 -22.24 1.66 6.98
CA ILE A 29 -21.52 0.41 6.73
C ILE A 29 -21.49 0.12 5.22
N THR A 30 -20.41 -0.48 4.76
CA THR A 30 -20.36 -1.21 3.49
C THR A 30 -19.84 -2.62 3.71
N ALA A 31 -20.39 -3.58 2.96
CA ALA A 31 -19.93 -4.96 2.97
C ALA A 31 -18.92 -5.19 1.83
N ARG A 32 -17.74 -5.73 2.14
CA ARG A 32 -16.69 -5.98 1.15
C ARG A 32 -16.89 -7.33 0.49
N LEU A 33 -16.64 -7.39 -0.81
CA LEU A 33 -16.69 -8.63 -1.58
C LEU A 33 -15.67 -9.66 -1.05
N TRP A 34 -15.93 -10.92 -1.37
CA TRP A 34 -15.05 -12.08 -1.16
C TRP A 34 -14.79 -12.38 0.32
N GLY A 35 -15.80 -12.23 1.18
CA GLY A 35 -15.71 -12.58 2.59
C GLY A 35 -14.78 -11.65 3.40
N LYS A 36 -14.46 -10.47 2.88
CA LYS A 36 -13.58 -9.48 3.54
C LYS A 36 -14.27 -8.70 4.66
N GLY A 37 -15.49 -9.07 5.03
CA GLY A 37 -16.25 -8.50 6.13
C GLY A 37 -16.69 -7.06 5.89
N LEU A 38 -17.09 -6.40 6.98
CA LEU A 38 -17.68 -5.06 6.95
C LEU A 38 -16.62 -3.97 7.12
N LYS A 39 -16.89 -2.77 6.63
CA LYS A 39 -16.04 -1.58 6.82
C LYS A 39 -16.89 -0.33 6.96
N LEU A 40 -16.38 0.67 7.68
CA LEU A 40 -16.90 2.04 7.64
C LEU A 40 -16.86 2.55 6.18
N ARG A 41 -18.02 2.90 5.64
CA ARG A 41 -18.15 3.61 4.35
C ARG A 41 -17.78 5.08 4.52
N GLY A 42 -18.21 5.66 5.63
CA GLY A 42 -17.97 7.04 6.00
C GLY A 42 -18.94 7.48 7.09
N GLU A 43 -18.83 8.74 7.49
CA GLU A 43 -19.80 9.41 8.33
C GLU A 43 -20.51 10.48 7.52
N VAL A 44 -21.83 10.54 7.66
CA VAL A 44 -22.67 11.50 6.94
C VAL A 44 -23.58 12.22 7.92
N GLN A 45 -23.91 13.47 7.60
CA GLN A 45 -24.97 14.19 8.31
C GLN A 45 -26.33 13.59 7.92
N GLY A 46 -27.27 13.53 8.86
CA GLY A 46 -28.60 12.97 8.63
C GLY A 46 -29.34 13.66 7.49
N SER A 47 -29.13 14.97 7.31
CA SER A 47 -29.67 15.74 6.17
C SER A 47 -29.20 15.25 4.80
N ALA A 48 -28.07 14.54 4.72
CA ALA A 48 -27.55 13.95 3.49
C ALA A 48 -28.10 12.53 3.23
N ILE A 49 -28.86 11.95 4.15
CA ILE A 49 -29.49 10.64 3.99
C ILE A 49 -30.90 10.84 3.43
N ALA A 50 -31.11 10.44 2.17
CA ALA A 50 -32.39 10.63 1.48
C ALA A 50 -33.57 9.85 2.12
N ALA A 51 -33.29 8.72 2.77
CA ALA A 51 -34.32 7.89 3.39
C ALA A 51 -34.62 8.37 4.82
N ALA A 52 -35.90 8.65 5.11
CA ALA A 52 -36.34 9.08 6.44
C ALA A 52 -36.13 8.03 7.55
N LYS A 53 -36.07 6.75 7.19
CA LYS A 53 -35.78 5.63 8.10
C LYS A 53 -34.68 4.74 7.54
N GLN A 54 -33.78 4.30 8.41
CA GLN A 54 -32.74 3.31 8.11
C GLN A 54 -32.67 2.27 9.23
N TYR A 55 -32.09 1.10 8.94
CA TYR A 55 -31.80 0.13 9.99
C TYR A 55 -30.61 0.59 10.80
N LYS A 56 -30.68 0.42 12.11
CA LYS A 56 -29.54 0.59 13.01
C LYS A 56 -28.86 -0.77 13.22
N ALA A 57 -27.67 -0.91 12.66
CA ALA A 57 -26.84 -2.09 12.86
C ALA A 57 -26.27 -2.10 14.28
N LYS A 58 -26.28 -3.26 14.94
CA LYS A 58 -25.70 -3.46 16.28
C LYS A 58 -24.50 -4.38 16.21
N ALA A 59 -23.51 -4.13 17.05
CA ALA A 59 -22.37 -5.03 17.20
C ALA A 59 -22.83 -6.47 17.46
N GLY A 60 -22.16 -7.43 16.83
CA GLY A 60 -22.48 -8.86 16.91
C GLY A 60 -23.56 -9.35 15.95
N GLN A 61 -24.31 -8.47 15.27
CA GLN A 61 -25.27 -8.88 14.24
C GLN A 61 -24.57 -9.36 12.97
N PHE A 62 -25.18 -10.31 12.26
CA PHE A 62 -24.78 -10.67 10.90
C PHE A 62 -25.44 -9.73 9.90
N LEU A 63 -24.66 -9.05 9.07
CA LEU A 63 -25.14 -8.12 8.05
C LEU A 63 -24.77 -8.63 6.66
N ILE A 64 -25.72 -8.57 5.73
CA ILE A 64 -25.54 -9.03 4.35
C ILE A 64 -25.96 -7.97 3.34
N SER A 65 -25.16 -7.73 2.31
CA SER A 65 -25.59 -6.96 1.13
C SER A 65 -26.48 -7.84 0.26
N ARG A 66 -27.77 -7.51 0.13
CA ARG A 66 -28.68 -8.24 -0.77
C ARG A 66 -28.21 -8.23 -2.22
N ILE A 67 -27.50 -7.18 -2.65
CA ILE A 67 -27.04 -7.01 -4.03
C ILE A 67 -25.83 -7.90 -4.32
N ASP A 68 -24.90 -7.97 -3.38
CA ASP A 68 -23.58 -8.57 -3.57
C ASP A 68 -23.36 -9.84 -2.72
N ALA A 69 -24.41 -10.38 -2.09
CA ALA A 69 -24.37 -11.61 -1.30
C ALA A 69 -23.72 -12.78 -2.06
N ARG A 70 -24.03 -12.93 -3.35
CA ARG A 70 -23.43 -13.95 -4.25
C ARG A 70 -21.92 -13.82 -4.44
N HIS A 71 -21.35 -12.67 -4.09
CA HIS A 71 -19.93 -12.35 -4.12
C HIS A 71 -19.34 -12.27 -2.71
N GLY A 72 -20.01 -12.80 -1.69
CA GLY A 72 -19.48 -12.86 -0.33
C GLY A 72 -19.53 -11.53 0.43
N ALA A 73 -20.44 -10.62 0.07
CA ALA A 73 -20.56 -9.31 0.70
C ALA A 73 -21.42 -9.36 1.97
N PHE A 74 -20.85 -9.90 3.04
CA PHE A 74 -21.48 -10.01 4.36
C PHE A 74 -20.41 -10.05 5.47
N GLY A 75 -20.84 -9.99 6.73
CA GLY A 75 -19.97 -10.16 7.89
C GLY A 75 -20.68 -9.87 9.20
N ILE A 76 -19.97 -10.06 10.32
CA ILE A 76 -20.44 -9.65 11.64
C ILE A 76 -20.15 -8.16 11.82
N VAL A 77 -21.09 -7.43 12.41
CA VAL A 77 -20.92 -6.01 12.77
C VAL A 77 -19.93 -5.91 13.93
N PRO A 78 -18.75 -5.31 13.73
CA PRO A 78 -17.77 -5.10 14.80
C PRO A 78 -18.17 -3.93 15.70
N ASP A 79 -17.63 -3.89 16.92
CA ASP A 79 -17.93 -2.87 17.95
C ASP A 79 -17.74 -1.43 17.45
N ASN A 80 -16.73 -1.18 16.61
CA ASN A 80 -16.47 0.16 16.08
C ASN A 80 -17.54 0.64 15.08
N LEU A 81 -18.39 -0.26 14.58
CA LEU A 81 -19.54 0.02 13.71
C LEU A 81 -20.89 -0.09 14.42
N ASP A 82 -20.89 -0.26 15.75
CA ASP A 82 -22.13 -0.25 16.53
C ASP A 82 -22.93 1.04 16.32
N GLY A 83 -24.23 0.90 16.14
CA GLY A 83 -25.17 2.00 15.92
C GLY A 83 -25.09 2.65 14.54
N ALA A 84 -24.30 2.12 13.61
CA ALA A 84 -24.23 2.64 12.24
C ALA A 84 -25.56 2.39 11.49
N LEU A 85 -25.91 3.31 10.61
CA LEU A 85 -27.12 3.22 9.81
C LEU A 85 -26.88 2.58 8.46
N VAL A 86 -27.81 1.72 8.06
CA VAL A 86 -27.76 0.99 6.79
C VAL A 86 -29.12 0.97 6.09
N SER A 87 -29.09 0.92 4.76
CA SER A 87 -30.32 0.88 3.95
C SER A 87 -30.96 -0.51 3.98
N ASN A 88 -32.15 -0.62 3.39
CA ASN A 88 -32.86 -1.90 3.25
C ASN A 88 -32.17 -2.94 2.36
N ASP A 89 -31.12 -2.55 1.62
CA ASP A 89 -30.28 -3.51 0.90
C ASP A 89 -29.27 -4.20 1.83
N PHE A 90 -29.16 -3.82 3.10
CA PHE A 90 -28.24 -4.36 4.10
C PHE A 90 -28.98 -4.85 5.37
N PRO A 91 -29.84 -5.88 5.27
CA PRO A 91 -30.49 -6.46 6.44
C PRO A 91 -29.46 -6.95 7.47
N CYS A 92 -29.81 -6.73 8.74
CA CYS A 92 -29.06 -7.20 9.91
C CYS A 92 -29.83 -8.33 10.58
N PHE A 93 -29.11 -9.32 11.10
CA PHE A 93 -29.68 -10.49 11.75
C PHE A 93 -29.04 -10.69 13.13
N ASP A 94 -29.87 -10.82 14.15
CA ASP A 94 -29.47 -11.26 15.48
C ASP A 94 -29.17 -12.76 15.45
N ILE A 95 -28.09 -13.16 16.12
CA ILE A 95 -27.61 -14.55 16.14
C ILE A 95 -27.94 -15.18 17.50
N ASP A 96 -28.62 -16.32 17.49
CA ASP A 96 -28.79 -17.16 18.68
C ASP A 96 -27.47 -17.88 19.01
N SER A 97 -26.68 -17.23 19.87
CA SER A 97 -25.37 -17.74 20.32
C SER A 97 -25.44 -19.03 21.13
N SER A 98 -26.63 -19.48 21.56
CA SER A 98 -26.81 -20.79 22.19
C SER A 98 -26.72 -21.95 21.19
N LYS A 99 -26.94 -21.67 19.90
CA LYS A 99 -26.89 -22.64 18.80
C LYS A 99 -25.65 -22.48 17.93
N VAL A 100 -25.34 -21.24 17.53
CA VAL A 100 -24.21 -20.94 16.65
C VAL A 100 -23.46 -19.73 17.18
N LEU A 101 -22.17 -19.90 17.47
CA LEU A 101 -21.33 -18.79 17.93
C LEU A 101 -21.13 -17.77 16.79
N PRO A 102 -21.34 -16.46 17.03
CA PRO A 102 -21.20 -15.43 16.00
C PRO A 102 -19.87 -15.48 15.26
N HIS A 103 -18.76 -15.64 15.99
CA HIS A 103 -17.43 -15.71 15.40
C HIS A 103 -17.23 -16.98 14.56
N PHE A 104 -17.82 -18.11 14.97
CA PHE A 104 -17.78 -19.34 14.16
C PHE A 104 -18.57 -19.15 12.86
N PHE A 105 -19.76 -18.56 12.95
CA PHE A 105 -20.58 -18.25 11.78
C PHE A 105 -19.89 -17.26 10.85
N GLU A 106 -19.14 -16.30 11.39
CA GLU A 106 -18.32 -15.39 10.59
C GLU A 106 -17.33 -16.16 9.72
N TRP A 107 -16.54 -17.07 10.31
CA TRP A 107 -15.61 -17.91 9.56
C TRP A 107 -16.30 -18.81 8.56
N TYR A 108 -17.40 -19.46 8.95
CA TYR A 108 -18.19 -20.31 8.07
C TYR A 108 -18.79 -19.53 6.90
N SER A 109 -19.25 -18.30 7.11
CA SER A 109 -19.83 -17.48 6.05
C SER A 109 -18.84 -17.19 4.91
N ARG A 110 -17.53 -17.19 5.22
CA ARG A 110 -16.47 -16.93 4.22
C ARG A 110 -16.16 -18.15 3.36
N THR A 111 -16.71 -19.32 3.65
CA THR A 111 -16.39 -20.52 2.87
C THR A 111 -17.11 -20.51 1.51
N PRO A 112 -16.53 -21.18 0.48
CA PRO A 112 -17.17 -21.30 -0.82
C PRO A 112 -18.60 -21.86 -0.73
N GLU A 113 -18.83 -22.83 0.16
CA GLU A 113 -20.13 -23.47 0.35
C GLU A 113 -21.21 -22.48 0.78
N PHE A 114 -20.89 -21.56 1.70
CA PHE A 114 -21.85 -20.53 2.13
C PHE A 114 -22.06 -19.45 1.07
N VAL A 115 -21.01 -19.06 0.35
CA VAL A 115 -21.13 -18.13 -0.79
C VAL A 115 -22.02 -18.74 -1.87
N ASP A 116 -21.92 -20.04 -2.11
CA ASP A 116 -22.75 -20.78 -3.07
C ASP A 116 -24.22 -20.83 -2.62
N LEU A 117 -24.49 -20.98 -1.31
CA LEU A 117 -25.83 -20.83 -0.74
C LEU A 117 -26.40 -19.43 -1.05
N CYS A 118 -25.64 -18.37 -0.76
CA CYS A 118 -26.06 -16.99 -1.06
C CYS A 118 -26.29 -16.76 -2.57
N ARG A 119 -25.48 -17.38 -3.43
CA ARG A 119 -25.65 -17.34 -4.88
C ARG A 119 -26.97 -18.00 -5.31
N ARG A 120 -27.30 -19.18 -4.77
CA ARG A 120 -28.58 -19.85 -5.04
C ARG A 120 -29.80 -19.08 -4.53
N ALA A 121 -29.66 -18.32 -3.44
CA ALA A 121 -30.72 -17.43 -2.95
C ALA A 121 -30.91 -16.17 -3.82
N SER A 122 -29.97 -15.92 -4.74
CA SER A 122 -29.96 -14.77 -5.65
C SER A 122 -30.34 -15.26 -7.06
N GLU A 123 -31.64 -15.37 -7.35
CA GLU A 123 -32.15 -15.76 -8.69
C GLU A 123 -32.72 -14.59 -9.49
N GLY A 124 -32.31 -14.46 -10.77
CA GLY A 124 -32.81 -13.47 -11.74
C GLY A 124 -31.93 -13.40 -13.01
N SER A 125 -32.46 -12.87 -14.12
CA SER A 125 -31.79 -12.83 -15.44
C SER A 125 -30.95 -11.56 -15.71
N THR A 126 -30.81 -10.66 -14.72
CA THR A 126 -30.09 -9.37 -14.87
C THR A 126 -28.92 -9.27 -13.90
N ASN A 127 -27.93 -8.41 -14.15
CA ASN A 127 -26.78 -8.20 -13.24
C ASN A 127 -27.14 -7.60 -11.86
N ARG A 128 -28.41 -7.27 -11.58
CA ARG A 128 -28.90 -6.71 -10.30
C ARG A 128 -29.82 -7.68 -9.55
N VAL A 129 -29.46 -8.96 -9.51
CA VAL A 129 -30.19 -9.94 -8.71
C VAL A 129 -29.98 -9.67 -7.22
N ARG A 130 -31.09 -9.43 -6.50
CA ARG A 130 -31.09 -9.31 -5.05
C ARG A 130 -31.36 -10.67 -4.41
N MET A 131 -30.62 -10.99 -3.35
CA MET A 131 -30.88 -12.15 -2.52
C MET A 131 -32.27 -12.05 -1.89
N LYS A 132 -33.06 -13.13 -2.01
CA LYS A 132 -34.38 -13.23 -1.38
C LYS A 132 -34.24 -13.73 0.06
N GLU A 133 -34.56 -12.89 1.05
CA GLU A 133 -34.41 -13.20 2.48
C GLU A 133 -35.11 -14.50 2.89
N ASN A 134 -36.37 -14.67 2.49
CA ASN A 134 -37.14 -15.89 2.79
C ASN A 134 -36.52 -17.17 2.20
N LYS A 135 -35.77 -17.05 1.09
CA LYS A 135 -35.02 -18.20 0.54
C LYS A 135 -33.76 -18.45 1.34
N PHE A 136 -33.01 -17.38 1.67
CA PHE A 136 -31.80 -17.45 2.48
C PHE A 136 -32.07 -18.07 3.86
N LEU A 137 -33.07 -17.58 4.57
CA LEU A 137 -33.43 -18.05 5.91
C LEU A 137 -33.86 -19.53 5.95
N LYS A 138 -34.40 -20.08 4.85
CA LYS A 138 -34.79 -21.50 4.75
C LYS A 138 -33.65 -22.44 4.33
N MET A 139 -32.43 -21.93 4.15
CA MET A 139 -31.29 -22.77 3.78
C MET A 139 -30.77 -23.52 4.99
N SER A 140 -30.28 -24.74 4.77
CA SER A 140 -29.64 -25.54 5.80
C SER A 140 -28.12 -25.40 5.76
N VAL A 141 -27.51 -25.28 6.93
CA VAL A 141 -26.05 -25.24 7.13
C VAL A 141 -25.62 -26.34 8.11
N PRO A 142 -24.37 -26.79 8.11
CA PRO A 142 -23.86 -27.72 9.11
C PRO A 142 -24.01 -27.17 10.52
N LEU A 143 -24.51 -28.00 11.44
CA LEU A 143 -24.64 -27.70 12.86
C LEU A 143 -23.63 -28.54 13.63
N LEU A 144 -22.56 -27.89 14.09
CA LEU A 144 -21.62 -28.45 15.04
C LEU A 144 -22.06 -28.13 16.46
N SER A 145 -21.69 -28.97 17.43
CA SER A 145 -21.92 -28.66 18.84
C SER A 145 -21.16 -27.39 19.25
N ILE A 146 -21.64 -26.68 20.27
CA ILE A 146 -20.96 -25.48 20.79
C ILE A 146 -19.51 -25.80 21.20
N CYS A 147 -19.26 -26.98 21.76
CA CYS A 147 -17.91 -27.43 22.11
C CYS A 147 -17.00 -27.55 20.88
N GLU A 148 -17.47 -28.17 19.79
CA GLU A 148 -16.70 -28.29 18.55
C GLU A 148 -16.47 -26.93 17.88
N GLN A 149 -17.48 -26.05 17.86
CA GLN A 149 -17.34 -24.68 17.36
C GLN A 149 -16.22 -23.93 18.11
N ARG A 150 -16.19 -24.02 19.45
CA ARG A 150 -15.12 -23.43 20.27
C ARG A 150 -13.74 -24.03 19.97
N GLN A 151 -13.64 -25.34 19.77
CA GLN A 151 -12.38 -25.99 19.43
C GLN A 151 -11.84 -25.55 18.07
N ILE A 152 -12.72 -25.42 17.08
CA ILE A 152 -12.35 -24.92 15.74
C ILE A 152 -11.90 -23.47 15.85
N LEU A 153 -12.67 -22.62 16.55
CA LEU A 153 -12.32 -21.21 16.77
C LEU A 153 -10.96 -21.07 17.44
N ALA A 154 -10.68 -21.81 18.52
CA ALA A 154 -9.37 -21.74 19.19
C ALA A 154 -8.19 -22.06 18.25
N ARG A 155 -8.39 -22.94 17.25
CA ARG A 155 -7.37 -23.25 16.25
C ARG A 155 -7.25 -22.14 15.21
N LEU A 156 -8.38 -21.63 14.70
CA LEU A 156 -8.40 -20.54 13.72
C LEU A 156 -7.78 -19.27 14.29
N ASP A 157 -8.14 -18.91 15.52
CA ASP A 157 -7.64 -17.73 16.23
C ASP A 157 -6.13 -17.83 16.43
N ARG A 158 -5.63 -19.00 16.86
CA ARG A 158 -4.19 -19.25 16.98
C ARG A 158 -3.45 -19.07 15.65
N VAL A 159 -4.03 -19.52 14.54
CA VAL A 159 -3.41 -19.34 13.21
C VAL A 159 -3.44 -17.88 12.80
N ALA A 160 -4.55 -17.18 13.02
CA ALA A 160 -4.68 -15.75 12.74
C ALA A 160 -3.66 -14.92 13.53
N ASP A 161 -3.49 -15.21 14.82
CA ASP A 161 -2.51 -14.55 15.69
C ASP A 161 -1.07 -14.79 15.23
N LEU A 162 -0.74 -16.02 14.81
CA LEU A 162 0.58 -16.35 14.27
C LEU A 162 0.87 -15.59 12.97
N ILE A 163 -0.13 -15.45 12.08
CA ILE A 163 0.00 -14.67 10.84
C ILE A 163 0.25 -13.20 11.15
N GLU A 164 -0.52 -12.61 12.07
CA GLU A 164 -0.35 -11.21 12.47
C GLU A 164 1.01 -10.97 13.16
N LEU A 165 1.46 -11.89 14.02
CA LEU A 165 2.79 -11.84 14.62
C LEU A 165 3.90 -11.92 13.55
N ALA A 166 3.76 -12.81 12.57
CA ALA A 166 4.72 -12.94 11.48
C ALA A 166 4.79 -11.65 10.63
N ARG A 167 3.64 -11.05 10.31
CA ARG A 167 3.58 -9.75 9.59
C ARG A 167 4.30 -8.65 10.36
N LYS A 168 4.01 -8.48 11.66
CA LYS A 168 4.70 -7.50 12.51
C LYS A 168 6.20 -7.72 12.56
N ARG A 169 6.67 -8.97 12.65
CA ARG A 169 8.10 -9.30 12.61
C ARG A 169 8.74 -8.96 11.27
N LEU A 170 8.04 -9.21 10.14
CA LEU A 170 8.53 -8.82 8.82
C LEU A 170 8.70 -7.31 8.70
N ASP A 171 7.79 -6.51 9.26
CA ASP A 171 7.89 -5.06 9.25
C ASP A 171 9.10 -4.56 10.06
N VAL A 172 9.34 -5.14 11.24
CA VAL A 172 10.52 -4.84 12.08
C VAL A 172 11.81 -5.22 11.35
N ILE A 173 11.91 -6.45 10.83
CA ILE A 173 13.08 -6.91 10.07
C ILE A 173 13.35 -6.02 8.86
N ALA A 174 12.29 -5.63 8.12
CA ALA A 174 12.43 -4.73 6.99
C ALA A 174 12.93 -3.33 7.42
N SER A 175 12.51 -2.85 8.59
CA SER A 175 13.00 -1.60 9.18
C SER A 175 14.45 -1.69 9.62
N ASP A 176 14.81 -2.72 10.38
CA ASP A 176 16.18 -2.96 10.87
C ASP A 176 17.16 -3.13 9.71
N ARG A 177 16.76 -3.86 8.67
CA ARG A 177 17.56 -4.00 7.44
C ARG A 177 17.84 -2.65 6.79
N ARG A 178 16.85 -1.75 6.71
CA ARG A 178 17.05 -0.40 6.17
C ARG A 178 17.99 0.41 7.05
N ALA A 179 17.79 0.41 8.37
CA ALA A 179 18.62 1.13 9.32
C ALA A 179 20.08 0.65 9.29
N LEU A 180 20.32 -0.66 9.29
CA LEU A 180 21.65 -1.25 9.19
C LEU A 180 22.34 -0.86 7.88
N THR A 181 21.62 -0.91 6.75
CA THR A 181 22.16 -0.53 5.44
C THR A 181 22.62 0.94 5.44
N VAL A 182 21.82 1.85 6.00
CA VAL A 182 22.19 3.26 6.16
C VAL A 182 23.38 3.43 7.09
N ALA A 183 23.39 2.75 8.24
CA ALA A 183 24.49 2.81 9.20
C ALA A 183 25.82 2.34 8.61
N LEU A 184 25.80 1.24 7.85
CA LEU A 184 26.97 0.69 7.15
C LEU A 184 27.48 1.63 6.05
N ALA A 185 26.58 2.26 5.28
CA ALA A 185 26.98 3.23 4.26
C ALA A 185 27.58 4.50 4.87
N ARG A 186 27.06 4.96 6.01
CA ARG A 186 27.57 6.15 6.68
C ARG A 186 28.84 5.91 7.49
N ARG A 187 29.03 4.70 8.04
CA ARG A 187 30.02 4.43 9.08
C ARG A 187 30.03 5.52 10.13
N SER A 188 28.88 5.73 10.77
CA SER A 188 28.71 6.80 11.78
C SER A 188 29.54 6.55 13.05
N ASP A 189 30.06 5.33 13.20
CA ASP A 189 31.05 4.91 14.19
C ASP A 189 32.44 5.53 13.98
N LEU A 190 32.74 6.06 12.79
CA LEU A 190 34.00 6.72 12.47
C LEU A 190 33.81 8.21 12.23
N SER A 191 34.73 9.01 12.76
CA SER A 191 34.93 10.40 12.36
C SER A 191 35.37 10.50 10.89
N ASN A 192 35.25 11.70 10.32
CA ASN A 192 35.74 11.94 8.95
C ASN A 192 37.25 11.75 8.83
N GLU A 193 38.02 12.03 9.89
CA GLU A 193 39.46 11.84 9.91
C GLU A 193 39.82 10.34 9.91
N GLU A 194 39.18 9.54 10.76
CA GLU A 194 39.38 8.08 10.80
C GLU A 194 38.99 7.41 9.47
N LYS A 195 37.94 7.90 8.79
CA LYS A 195 37.58 7.43 7.44
C LYS A 195 38.71 7.70 6.45
N LEU A 196 39.24 8.91 6.42
CA LEU A 196 40.36 9.28 5.53
C LEU A 196 41.61 8.46 5.83
N GLN A 197 41.98 8.30 7.11
CA GLN A 197 43.10 7.46 7.55
C GLN A 197 42.90 5.99 7.17
N SER A 198 41.65 5.51 7.15
CA SER A 198 41.28 4.16 6.71
C SER A 198 41.21 3.99 5.17
N GLY A 199 41.68 4.98 4.41
CA GLY A 199 41.76 4.95 2.94
C GLY A 199 40.44 5.28 2.24
N TRP A 200 39.50 5.95 2.90
CA TRP A 200 38.32 6.47 2.22
C TRP A 200 38.68 7.75 1.47
N THR A 201 38.11 7.91 0.27
CA THR A 201 38.34 9.11 -0.55
C THR A 201 37.05 9.91 -0.65
N ARG A 202 37.17 11.25 -0.59
CA ARG A 202 36.07 12.16 -0.91
C ARG A 202 35.89 12.21 -2.42
N VAL A 203 34.68 11.95 -2.86
CA VAL A 203 34.26 12.03 -4.26
C VAL A 203 33.01 12.89 -4.35
N THR A 204 32.86 13.67 -5.39
CA THR A 204 31.61 14.35 -5.71
C THR A 204 30.65 13.37 -6.39
N LEU A 205 29.36 13.73 -6.48
CA LEU A 205 28.44 12.97 -7.31
C LEU A 205 28.87 12.94 -8.78
N ASP A 206 29.46 14.02 -9.28
CA ASP A 206 30.00 14.06 -10.64
C ASP A 206 31.20 13.11 -10.82
N ASP A 207 31.95 12.77 -9.78
CA ASP A 207 33.01 11.76 -9.93
C ASP A 207 32.46 10.33 -10.13
N VAL A 208 31.20 10.10 -9.76
CA VAL A 208 30.62 8.74 -9.64
C VAL A 208 29.31 8.55 -10.39
N LEU A 209 28.73 9.59 -10.97
CA LEU A 209 27.52 9.55 -11.77
C LEU A 209 27.80 10.16 -13.14
N ARG A 210 27.32 9.50 -14.20
CA ARG A 210 27.31 10.03 -15.57
C ARG A 210 25.88 10.07 -16.04
N LEU A 211 25.44 11.17 -16.65
CA LEU A 211 24.07 11.26 -17.16
C LEU A 211 23.84 10.16 -18.21
N GLY A 212 22.95 9.22 -17.91
CA GLY A 212 22.65 8.04 -18.72
C GLY A 212 21.37 8.25 -19.55
N ALA A 213 21.26 9.42 -20.19
CA ALA A 213 20.05 9.81 -20.91
C ALA A 213 19.92 9.04 -22.24
N GLU A 214 18.85 8.24 -22.38
CA GLU A 214 18.44 7.60 -23.64
C GLU A 214 17.12 8.22 -24.14
N PRO A 215 17.14 9.37 -24.84
CA PRO A 215 15.93 10.01 -25.35
C PRO A 215 15.33 9.22 -26.52
N VAL A 216 14.00 9.11 -26.53
CA VAL A 216 13.20 8.46 -27.57
C VAL A 216 12.08 9.41 -28.00
N GLN A 217 11.98 9.65 -29.31
CA GLN A 217 10.88 10.42 -29.89
C GLN A 217 9.57 9.67 -29.73
N VAL A 218 8.55 10.36 -29.24
CA VAL A 218 7.22 9.78 -29.04
C VAL A 218 6.54 9.62 -30.39
N SER A 219 6.07 8.39 -30.65
CA SER A 219 5.23 8.06 -31.79
C SER A 219 3.78 7.86 -31.30
N PRO A 220 2.77 8.44 -31.99
CA PRO A 220 1.36 8.23 -31.65
C PRO A 220 0.92 6.77 -31.64
N ASP A 221 1.55 5.92 -32.45
CA ASP A 221 1.19 4.50 -32.59
C ASP A 221 1.90 3.59 -31.58
N SER A 222 2.60 4.16 -30.59
CA SER A 222 3.42 3.44 -29.62
C SER A 222 2.89 3.57 -28.19
N CYS A 223 3.19 2.56 -27.38
CA CYS A 223 2.86 2.53 -25.95
C CYS A 223 4.11 2.21 -25.15
N TYR A 224 4.38 3.02 -24.13
CA TYR A 224 5.66 3.03 -23.43
C TYR A 224 5.48 2.57 -21.97
N PRO A 225 6.08 1.44 -21.54
CA PRO A 225 6.10 1.05 -20.13
C PRO A 225 6.64 2.18 -19.27
N ASN A 226 6.03 2.44 -18.12
CA ASN A 226 6.26 3.67 -17.36
C ASN A 226 6.53 3.35 -15.89
N LEU A 227 7.32 4.21 -15.24
CA LEU A 227 7.56 4.11 -13.80
C LEU A 227 7.36 5.45 -13.08
N GLY A 228 7.14 5.36 -11.78
CA GLY A 228 7.23 6.47 -10.84
C GLY A 228 8.27 6.19 -9.76
N ILE A 229 8.69 7.24 -9.06
CA ILE A 229 9.57 7.15 -7.89
C ILE A 229 8.75 7.55 -6.67
N TYR A 230 8.81 6.76 -5.60
CA TYR A 230 8.24 7.15 -4.32
C TYR A 230 9.16 8.12 -3.59
N SER A 231 8.59 9.14 -2.93
CA SER A 231 9.28 9.86 -1.86
C SER A 231 9.72 8.91 -0.74
N TYR A 232 10.64 9.40 0.08
CA TYR A 232 11.20 8.74 1.26
C TYR A 232 12.06 7.50 0.93
N ALA A 233 12.78 7.53 -0.20
CA ALA A 233 13.67 6.46 -0.69
C ALA A 233 13.01 5.06 -0.72
N ARG A 234 11.71 5.01 -1.00
CA ARG A 234 10.95 3.74 -1.08
C ARG A 234 11.09 3.02 -2.42
N GLY A 235 11.94 3.55 -3.30
CA GLY A 235 12.21 2.96 -4.60
C GLY A 235 11.24 3.42 -5.70
N VAL A 236 11.12 2.60 -6.72
CA VAL A 236 10.24 2.83 -7.87
C VAL A 236 9.01 1.94 -7.85
N PHE A 237 7.99 2.32 -8.63
CA PHE A 237 6.82 1.50 -8.90
C PHE A 237 6.39 1.62 -10.36
N ALA A 238 5.77 0.56 -10.88
CA ALA A 238 5.18 0.58 -12.22
C ALA A 238 3.98 1.52 -12.26
N LYS A 239 3.91 2.34 -13.31
CA LYS A 239 2.73 3.16 -13.65
C LYS A 239 2.02 2.56 -14.86
N PRO A 240 0.75 2.91 -15.10
CA PRO A 240 0.13 2.66 -16.39
C PRO A 240 1.04 3.14 -17.52
N PRO A 241 1.21 2.34 -18.60
CA PRO A 241 1.99 2.74 -19.76
C PRO A 241 1.55 4.10 -20.31
N ILE A 242 2.50 4.85 -20.85
CA ILE A 242 2.24 6.11 -21.54
C ILE A 242 1.78 5.77 -22.95
N ASP A 243 0.56 6.17 -23.28
CA ASP A 243 0.04 6.12 -24.64
C ASP A 243 0.61 7.28 -25.45
N GLY A 244 1.30 6.97 -26.55
CA GLY A 244 1.93 7.93 -27.44
C GLY A 244 0.93 8.88 -28.10
N ALA A 245 -0.32 8.47 -28.32
CA ALA A 245 -1.37 9.33 -28.87
C ALA A 245 -1.95 10.30 -27.83
N ALA A 246 -1.89 9.94 -26.54
CA ALA A 246 -2.50 10.72 -25.46
C ALA A 246 -1.51 11.66 -24.74
N THR A 247 -0.21 11.41 -24.84
CA THR A 247 0.81 12.21 -24.16
C THR A 247 1.17 13.48 -24.93
N SER A 248 1.38 14.59 -24.22
CA SER A 248 1.90 15.84 -24.81
C SER A 248 3.43 15.88 -24.87
N ALA A 249 4.11 14.89 -24.29
CA ALA A 249 5.56 14.81 -24.32
C ALA A 249 6.05 14.43 -25.73
N ARG A 250 6.99 15.22 -26.28
CA ARG A 250 7.66 14.88 -27.56
C ARG A 250 8.78 13.86 -27.39
N LEU A 251 9.42 13.86 -26.23
CA LEU A 251 10.52 12.97 -25.87
C LEU A 251 10.20 12.27 -24.56
N LEU A 252 10.46 10.97 -24.53
CA LEU A 252 10.55 10.17 -23.31
C LEU A 252 11.99 9.67 -23.17
N TYR A 253 12.38 9.32 -21.94
CA TYR A 253 13.73 8.86 -21.63
C TYR A 253 13.63 7.42 -21.17
N LYS A 254 14.32 6.53 -21.86
CA LYS A 254 14.42 5.13 -21.48
C LYS A 254 15.39 5.00 -20.31
N VAL A 255 15.00 4.24 -19.30
CA VAL A 255 15.85 3.95 -18.13
C VAL A 255 16.37 2.52 -18.20
N ARG A 256 17.54 2.30 -17.61
CA ARG A 256 18.17 0.97 -17.54
C ARG A 256 18.32 0.49 -16.12
N ALA A 257 18.18 -0.82 -15.91
CA ALA A 257 18.46 -1.44 -14.63
C ALA A 257 19.87 -1.09 -14.15
N GLY A 258 20.00 -0.80 -12.85
CA GLY A 258 21.25 -0.36 -12.24
C GLY A 258 21.51 1.14 -12.32
N GLN A 259 20.77 1.92 -13.12
CA GLN A 259 20.92 3.37 -13.13
C GLN A 259 20.44 4.00 -11.82
N PHE A 260 21.16 5.03 -11.35
CA PHE A 260 20.68 5.93 -10.30
C PHE A 260 19.69 6.91 -10.92
N ILE A 261 18.48 7.01 -10.37
CA ILE A 261 17.41 7.86 -10.89
C ILE A 261 16.82 8.67 -9.76
N TYR A 262 16.41 9.91 -10.05
CA TYR A 262 15.71 10.74 -9.08
C TYR A 262 14.64 11.62 -9.71
N SER A 263 13.66 12.06 -8.91
CA SER A 263 12.65 13.03 -9.35
C SER A 263 13.14 14.45 -9.06
N ARG A 264 13.22 15.30 -10.06
CA ARG A 264 13.57 16.72 -9.87
C ARG A 264 12.58 17.45 -8.95
N LEU A 265 11.30 17.13 -9.09
CA LEU A 265 10.22 17.76 -8.33
C LEU A 265 10.20 17.32 -6.87
N PHE A 266 10.58 16.07 -6.57
CA PHE A 266 10.47 15.49 -5.22
C PHE A 266 11.82 15.05 -4.63
N ALA A 267 12.93 15.55 -5.19
CA ALA A 267 14.28 15.28 -4.70
C ALA A 267 14.41 15.64 -3.21
N PHE A 268 13.79 16.73 -2.79
CA PHE A 268 13.83 17.17 -1.40
C PHE A 268 13.14 16.22 -0.41
N GLU A 269 12.22 15.38 -0.88
CA GLU A 269 11.56 14.35 -0.07
C GLU A 269 12.23 12.98 -0.20
N GLY A 270 13.42 12.91 -0.78
CA GLY A 270 14.14 11.65 -0.91
C GLY A 270 13.69 10.78 -2.08
N ALA A 271 13.14 11.36 -3.15
CA ALA A 271 12.79 10.60 -4.35
C ALA A 271 14.02 10.27 -5.21
N PHE A 272 14.93 9.44 -4.67
CA PHE A 272 16.11 8.88 -5.32
C PHE A 272 16.12 7.36 -5.18
N THR A 273 16.62 6.63 -6.17
CA THR A 273 16.77 5.17 -6.08
C THR A 273 17.65 4.62 -7.21
N ILE A 274 17.85 3.30 -7.19
CA ILE A 274 18.37 2.52 -8.31
C ILE A 274 17.18 1.93 -9.08
N VAL A 275 17.23 1.94 -10.41
CA VAL A 275 16.26 1.26 -11.28
C VAL A 275 16.47 -0.26 -11.15
N PRO A 276 15.45 -1.03 -10.76
CA PRO A 276 15.57 -2.47 -10.57
C PRO A 276 15.37 -3.21 -11.91
N GLU A 277 15.77 -4.49 -11.97
CA GLU A 277 15.72 -5.30 -13.19
C GLU A 277 14.31 -5.42 -13.77
N GLU A 278 13.28 -5.48 -12.92
CA GLU A 278 11.88 -5.65 -13.33
C GLU A 278 11.34 -4.44 -14.11
N LEU A 279 12.02 -3.29 -14.05
CA LEU A 279 11.65 -2.07 -14.76
C LEU A 279 12.74 -1.62 -15.74
N ASP A 280 13.63 -2.53 -16.16
CA ASP A 280 14.55 -2.26 -17.25
C ASP A 280 13.79 -1.86 -18.52
N GLY A 281 14.24 -0.79 -19.16
CA GLY A 281 13.67 -0.30 -20.41
C GLY A 281 12.32 0.39 -20.28
N ALA A 282 11.86 0.69 -19.06
CA ALA A 282 10.75 1.62 -18.84
C ALA A 282 11.11 3.05 -19.26
N PHE A 283 10.10 3.90 -19.36
CA PHE A 283 10.19 5.26 -19.84
C PHE A 283 9.73 6.25 -18.77
N VAL A 284 10.38 7.41 -18.75
CA VAL A 284 10.07 8.53 -17.87
C VAL A 284 10.13 9.85 -18.66
N SER A 285 9.57 10.92 -18.10
CA SER A 285 9.78 12.27 -18.64
C SER A 285 11.16 12.82 -18.25
N ASN A 286 11.51 13.98 -18.79
CA ASN A 286 12.71 14.75 -18.44
C ASN A 286 12.81 15.15 -16.95
N GLU A 287 11.72 14.99 -16.18
CA GLU A 287 11.69 15.24 -14.73
C GLU A 287 12.35 14.14 -13.89
N PHE A 288 12.74 13.03 -14.53
CA PHE A 288 13.36 11.88 -13.90
C PHE A 288 14.72 11.55 -14.53
N PRO A 289 15.74 12.41 -14.36
CA PRO A 289 17.07 12.13 -14.89
C PRO A 289 17.64 10.84 -14.28
N SER A 290 18.20 9.99 -15.15
CA SER A 290 18.88 8.75 -14.81
C SER A 290 20.37 8.85 -15.09
N PHE A 291 21.17 8.16 -14.28
CA PHE A 291 22.62 8.23 -14.29
C PHE A 291 23.22 6.84 -14.22
N ASP A 292 24.22 6.60 -15.05
CA ASP A 292 25.09 5.44 -14.93
C ASP A 292 26.03 5.65 -13.73
N ILE A 293 26.27 4.57 -12.99
CA ILE A 293 27.00 4.61 -11.72
C ILE A 293 28.43 4.10 -11.92
N LEU A 294 29.39 4.90 -11.45
CA LEU A 294 30.82 4.60 -11.52
C LEU A 294 31.46 4.47 -10.13
N PRO A 295 32.20 3.37 -9.85
CA PRO A 295 32.26 2.10 -10.56
C PRO A 295 31.00 1.26 -10.29
N SER A 296 30.86 0.15 -11.01
CA SER A 296 29.65 -0.69 -11.06
C SER A 296 29.14 -1.20 -9.71
N ASN A 297 29.99 -1.30 -8.68
CA ASN A 297 29.58 -1.73 -7.33
C ASN A 297 29.04 -0.60 -6.45
N GLY A 298 28.95 0.64 -6.95
CA GLY A 298 28.50 1.82 -6.19
C GLY A 298 26.99 1.89 -5.94
N ALA A 299 26.19 1.11 -6.64
CA ALA A 299 24.72 1.21 -6.61
C ALA A 299 24.13 0.98 -5.21
N ALA A 300 24.58 -0.08 -4.52
CA ALA A 300 24.10 -0.39 -3.16
C ALA A 300 24.46 0.71 -2.16
N PHE A 301 25.67 1.27 -2.28
CA PHE A 301 26.12 2.38 -1.43
C PHE A 301 25.29 3.64 -1.68
N LEU A 302 25.09 4.03 -2.94
CA LEU A 302 24.29 5.21 -3.28
C LEU A 302 22.85 5.05 -2.81
N ARG A 303 22.24 3.88 -3.03
CA ARG A 303 20.90 3.58 -2.51
C ARG A 303 20.83 3.78 -1.00
N ALA A 304 21.79 3.23 -0.27
CA ALA A 304 21.86 3.33 1.19
C ALA A 304 22.07 4.78 1.65
N TYR A 305 23.01 5.50 1.05
CA TYR A 305 23.36 6.87 1.39
C TYR A 305 22.20 7.85 1.15
N PHE A 306 21.50 7.69 0.04
CA PHE A 306 20.32 8.49 -0.29
C PHE A 306 19.03 7.98 0.37
N SER A 307 19.08 6.93 1.20
CA SER A 307 17.96 6.54 2.07
C SER A 307 17.94 7.29 3.42
N ASP A 308 18.95 8.11 3.68
CA ASP A 308 19.12 8.85 4.92
C ASP A 308 18.53 10.27 4.81
N THR A 309 17.64 10.63 5.74
CA THR A 309 16.96 11.93 5.74
C THR A 309 17.93 13.11 5.86
N ARG A 310 19.07 12.91 6.53
CA ARG A 310 20.15 13.91 6.64
C ARG A 310 20.70 14.30 5.26
N THR A 311 20.80 13.34 4.33
CA THR A 311 21.22 13.63 2.94
C THR A 311 20.25 14.58 2.26
N TRP A 312 18.95 14.39 2.47
CA TRP A 312 17.92 15.22 1.84
C TRP A 312 17.88 16.63 2.44
N GLN A 313 18.10 16.74 3.75
CA GLN A 313 18.24 18.04 4.43
C GLN A 313 19.44 18.83 3.89
N THR A 314 20.58 18.18 3.66
CA THR A 314 21.74 18.83 3.03
C THR A 314 21.46 19.29 1.60
N LEU A 315 20.71 18.50 0.82
CA LEU A 315 20.28 18.88 -0.53
C LEU A 315 19.35 20.10 -0.54
N LEU A 316 18.43 20.17 0.44
CA LEU A 316 17.54 21.30 0.64
C LEU A 316 18.28 22.59 1.05
N ALA A 317 19.36 22.47 1.81
CA ALA A 317 20.15 23.59 2.32
C ALA A 317 21.08 24.26 1.27
N GLY A 318 21.09 23.80 0.01
CA GLY A 318 21.67 24.56 -1.10
C GLY A 318 23.18 24.38 -1.38
N SER A 319 23.89 23.50 -0.68
CA SER A 319 25.29 23.19 -1.04
C SER A 319 25.35 22.16 -2.17
N LEU A 320 25.31 22.62 -3.43
CA LEU A 320 25.59 21.81 -4.63
C LEU A 320 27.06 21.37 -4.64
N GLY A 321 27.34 20.31 -3.89
CA GLY A 321 28.67 19.77 -3.66
C GLY A 321 28.62 18.63 -2.65
N LEU A 322 27.76 17.63 -2.88
CA LEU A 322 27.74 16.44 -2.03
C LEU A 322 29.03 15.66 -2.23
N ALA A 323 29.96 15.84 -1.30
CA ALA A 323 31.12 14.98 -1.15
C ALA A 323 30.69 13.69 -0.42
N LEU A 324 30.75 12.56 -1.13
CA LEU A 324 30.58 11.23 -0.57
C LEU A 324 31.95 10.69 -0.16
N LEU A 325 32.00 9.93 0.93
CA LEU A 325 33.18 9.15 1.31
C LEU A 325 32.90 7.70 0.95
N ARG A 326 33.83 7.01 0.26
CA ARG A 326 33.78 5.54 0.06
C ARG A 326 35.17 4.90 0.11
N LYS A 327 35.25 3.60 0.41
CA LYS A 327 36.48 2.79 0.33
C LYS A 327 36.56 2.10 -1.04
N VAL A 328 37.65 2.32 -1.80
CA VAL A 328 37.90 1.70 -3.12
C VAL A 328 39.11 0.78 -3.01
N GLY A 329 39.05 -0.44 -3.58
CA GLY A 329 40.22 -1.33 -3.72
C GLY A 329 40.85 -1.24 -5.12
N ASN A 330 42.16 -0.87 -5.18
CA ASN A 330 43.23 -0.93 -6.23
C ASN A 330 42.90 -0.95 -7.76
N VAL A 331 43.62 -0.36 -8.75
CA VAL A 331 44.91 0.41 -8.89
C VAL A 331 45.10 0.93 -10.37
N ARG A 332 45.87 2.06 -10.57
CA ARG A 332 46.59 2.64 -11.78
C ARG A 332 45.76 3.33 -12.90
N SER A 333 46.12 4.48 -13.54
CA SER A 333 47.32 5.36 -13.66
C SER A 333 46.99 6.75 -14.30
N SER A 334 47.82 7.77 -14.03
CA SER A 334 47.89 9.21 -14.50
C SER A 334 48.07 9.43 -16.05
N PRO A 335 48.20 10.65 -16.69
CA PRO A 335 48.12 12.08 -16.26
C PRO A 335 47.29 13.09 -17.15
N PHE A 336 46.88 14.26 -16.57
CA PHE A 336 46.61 15.67 -17.04
C PHE A 336 46.22 16.04 -18.52
N PRO A 337 45.80 17.28 -18.94
CA PRO A 337 45.65 18.58 -18.24
C PRO A 337 44.35 19.43 -18.53
N GLY A 338 44.09 20.40 -17.65
CA GLY A 338 43.68 21.80 -17.93
C GLY A 338 42.40 22.15 -18.72
N ARG A 339 41.50 22.92 -18.09
CA ARG A 339 40.83 24.10 -18.70
C ARG A 339 40.23 25.02 -17.62
N ASN A 340 40.61 26.29 -17.68
CA ASN A 340 40.13 27.43 -16.87
C ASN A 340 38.70 27.85 -17.23
N TYR A 341 38.03 28.55 -16.30
CA TYR A 341 37.30 29.84 -16.42
C TYR A 341 36.28 29.97 -15.26
N PRO A 342 35.80 31.18 -14.87
CA PRO A 342 36.48 32.44 -14.62
C PRO A 342 36.36 32.87 -13.14
N THR A 343 37.31 33.69 -12.70
CA THR A 343 37.26 34.45 -11.44
C THR A 343 36.20 35.55 -11.54
N GLY A 344 35.04 35.33 -10.92
CA GLY A 344 34.02 36.35 -10.67
C GLY A 344 33.89 36.58 -9.17
N SER A 345 34.48 37.67 -8.69
CA SER A 345 34.34 38.15 -7.32
C SER A 345 32.89 38.53 -7.03
N VAL A 346 32.27 37.86 -6.06
CA VAL A 346 31.15 38.44 -5.30
C VAL A 346 31.41 38.19 -3.82
N THR A 347 31.86 39.27 -3.20
CA THR A 347 31.88 39.57 -1.77
C THR A 347 30.54 39.28 -1.11
N GLY A 348 30.56 38.64 0.06
CA GLY A 348 29.41 38.60 0.96
C GLY A 348 29.27 37.29 1.73
N MET A 349 30.11 37.09 2.74
CA MET A 349 29.70 36.27 3.88
C MET A 349 28.52 36.96 4.58
N PRO A 350 27.61 36.19 5.17
CA PRO A 350 27.56 36.22 6.63
C PRO A 350 27.71 34.85 7.25
N SER A 351 28.54 34.84 8.29
CA SER A 351 28.55 33.91 9.42
C SER A 351 27.16 33.60 9.95
N ALA A 352 26.89 32.33 10.30
CA ALA A 352 26.44 31.92 11.64
C ALA A 352 25.96 30.45 11.67
N VAL A 353 26.54 29.71 12.63
CA VAL A 353 26.11 28.48 13.33
C VAL A 353 25.93 27.19 12.53
#